data_AF-A0A349NFN8-F1
#
_entry.id   AF-A0A349NFN8-F1
#
_cell.length_a   1.000
_cell.length_b   1.000
_cell.length_c   1.000
_cell.angle_alpha   90.00
_cell.angle_beta   90.00
_cell.angle_gamma   90.00
#
_symmetry.space_group_name_H-M   'P 1'
#
loop_
_entity.id
_entity.type
_entity.pdbx_description
1 polymer ?
#
loop_
_entity_poly.entity_id
_entity_poly.type
_entity_poly.pdbx_seq_one_letter_code
_entity_poly.pdbx_strand_id
1 'polypeptide(L)'
;MKKLKYILLILSITLTACVSHYQNQLEAIDTLIDKGQIDSAKSETQNIRYTGLHNESERALFNLIQTRIDCIDGKMPVSDASLKQGIIFFTKEKDYVHLADCYYYKGTIEFQKGNRRSAFLDMKKAEEQASKTNDLTIKHKICERLLDWNNSCGEYERP
;
A
#
# COMPACT_ATOMS: atom_id res chain seq x y z
N MET A 1 -47.31 11.36 1.74
CA MET A 1 -46.34 10.25 1.93
C MET A 1 -45.63 9.81 0.65
N LYS A 2 -46.27 9.75 -0.52
CA LYS A 2 -45.62 9.34 -1.79
C LYS A 2 -44.48 10.28 -2.23
N LYS A 3 -44.66 11.61 -2.11
CA LYS A 3 -43.63 12.61 -2.46
C LYS A 3 -42.36 12.52 -1.59
N LEU A 4 -42.49 12.13 -0.31
CA LEU A 4 -41.34 11.95 0.59
C LEU A 4 -40.51 10.70 0.22
N LYS A 5 -41.17 9.64 -0.26
CA LYS A 5 -40.49 8.44 -0.79
C LYS A 5 -39.71 8.75 -2.07
N TYR A 6 -40.24 9.61 -2.95
CA TYR A 6 -39.53 10.04 -4.16
C TYR A 6 -38.31 10.92 -3.84
N ILE A 7 -38.39 11.78 -2.81
CA ILE A 7 -37.25 12.59 -2.36
C ILE A 7 -36.14 11.71 -1.77
N LEU A 8 -36.48 10.71 -0.96
CA LEU A 8 -35.52 9.72 -0.44
C LEU A 8 -34.89 8.85 -1.55
N LEU A 9 -35.65 8.50 -2.57
CA LEU A 9 -35.15 7.75 -3.74
C LEU A 9 -34.15 8.58 -4.55
N ILE A 10 -34.44 9.86 -4.80
CA ILE A 10 -33.54 10.77 -5.52
C ILE A 10 -32.26 11.04 -4.70
N LEU A 11 -32.37 11.16 -3.37
CA LEU A 11 -31.22 11.33 -2.48
C LEU A 11 -30.32 10.07 -2.40
N SER A 12 -30.89 8.89 -2.62
CA SER A 12 -30.13 7.63 -2.68
C SER A 12 -29.34 7.45 -3.99
N ILE A 13 -29.76 8.11 -5.07
CA ILE A 13 -29.08 8.04 -6.39
C ILE A 13 -27.85 8.97 -6.44
N THR A 14 -27.79 10.01 -5.59
CA THR A 14 -26.62 10.90 -5.50
C THR A 14 -25.47 10.37 -4.64
N LEU A 15 -25.57 9.13 -4.13
CA LEU A 15 -24.52 8.43 -3.39
C LEU A 15 -23.63 7.55 -4.29
N THR A 16 -23.70 7.70 -5.62
CA THR A 16 -22.64 7.19 -6.49
C THR A 16 -21.38 7.99 -6.21
N ALA A 17 -20.46 7.37 -5.48
CA ALA A 17 -19.13 7.87 -5.20
C ALA A 17 -18.56 8.55 -6.44
N CYS A 18 -18.19 9.83 -6.33
CA CYS A 18 -17.31 10.46 -7.30
C CYS A 18 -16.01 9.67 -7.33
N VAL A 19 -15.90 8.70 -8.24
CA VAL A 19 -14.63 8.07 -8.56
C VAL A 19 -13.75 9.20 -9.07
N SER A 20 -12.71 9.51 -8.31
CA SER A 20 -11.87 10.66 -8.60
C SER A 20 -11.03 10.39 -9.84
N HIS A 21 -10.62 11.48 -10.50
CA HIS A 21 -9.98 11.44 -11.81
C HIS A 21 -8.80 10.46 -11.91
N TYR A 22 -8.01 10.31 -10.84
CA TYR A 22 -6.83 9.44 -10.85
C TYR A 22 -7.02 8.09 -10.15
N GLN A 23 -8.13 7.85 -9.44
CA GLN A 23 -8.27 6.63 -8.62
C GLN A 23 -8.15 5.36 -9.47
N ASN A 24 -8.94 5.26 -10.54
CA ASN A 24 -8.90 4.10 -11.45
C ASN A 24 -7.53 3.92 -12.11
N GLN A 25 -6.84 5.03 -12.42
CA GLN A 25 -5.51 4.98 -13.02
C GLN A 25 -4.49 4.45 -12.01
N LEU A 26 -4.56 4.89 -10.76
CA LEU A 26 -3.69 4.41 -9.68
C LEU A 26 -3.92 2.92 -9.40
N GLU A 27 -5.16 2.45 -9.33
CA GLU A 27 -5.48 1.03 -9.16
C GLU A 27 -4.98 0.16 -10.32
N ALA A 28 -5.06 0.69 -11.55
CA ALA A 28 -4.50 0.01 -12.72
C ALA A 28 -2.96 -0.08 -12.63
N ILE A 29 -2.29 0.98 -12.19
CA ILE A 29 -0.84 0.98 -11.96
C ILE A 29 -0.47 -0.02 -10.86
N ASP A 30 -1.20 -0.03 -9.75
CA ASP A 30 -0.95 -0.93 -8.64
C ASP A 30 -1.06 -2.41 -9.07
N THR A 31 -2.08 -2.71 -9.88
CA THR A 31 -2.25 -4.02 -10.53
C THR A 31 -1.10 -4.39 -11.47
N LEU A 32 -0.53 -3.42 -12.20
CA LEU A 32 0.66 -3.67 -13.04
C LEU A 32 1.85 -4.08 -12.18
N ILE A 33 2.04 -3.46 -11.02
CA ILE A 33 3.11 -3.82 -10.09
C ILE A 33 2.90 -5.24 -9.57
N ASP A 34 1.67 -5.62 -9.18
CA ASP A 34 1.35 -6.97 -8.72
C ASP A 34 1.60 -8.05 -9.78
N LYS A 35 1.41 -7.71 -11.06
CA LYS A 35 1.71 -8.58 -12.20
C LYS A 35 3.19 -8.60 -12.59
N GLY A 36 4.06 -7.87 -11.87
CA GLY A 36 5.47 -7.74 -12.20
C GLY A 36 5.75 -6.91 -13.45
N GLN A 37 4.77 -6.17 -13.97
CA GLN A 37 4.90 -5.30 -15.15
C GLN A 37 5.46 -3.93 -14.75
N ILE A 38 6.66 -3.94 -14.16
CA ILE A 38 7.24 -2.78 -13.47
C ILE A 38 7.53 -1.62 -14.44
N ASP A 39 8.00 -1.90 -15.65
CA ASP A 39 8.30 -0.85 -16.64
C ASP A 39 7.03 -0.12 -17.10
N SER A 40 5.94 -0.87 -17.32
CA SER A 40 4.62 -0.29 -17.62
C SER A 40 4.12 0.55 -16.45
N ALA A 41 4.19 0.03 -15.22
CA ALA A 41 3.77 0.76 -14.03
C ALA A 41 4.54 2.08 -13.87
N LYS A 42 5.85 2.07 -14.08
CA LYS A 42 6.70 3.27 -14.04
C LYS A 42 6.31 4.28 -15.13
N SER A 43 6.14 3.82 -16.36
CA SER A 43 5.74 4.66 -17.49
C SER A 43 4.41 5.36 -17.21
N GLU A 44 3.42 4.63 -16.68
CA GLU A 44 2.11 5.20 -16.34
C GLU A 44 2.19 6.15 -15.14
N THR A 45 3.01 5.84 -14.13
CA THR A 45 3.18 6.70 -12.96
C THR A 45 3.77 8.07 -13.32
N GLN A 46 4.62 8.15 -14.35
CA GLN A 46 5.20 9.42 -14.82
C GLN A 46 4.15 10.40 -15.36
N ASN A 47 2.98 9.91 -15.78
CA ASN A 47 1.87 10.73 -16.27
C ASN A 47 1.07 11.38 -15.13
N ILE A 48 1.27 10.96 -13.88
CA ILE A 48 0.53 11.45 -12.73
C ILE A 48 1.30 12.57 -12.04
N ARG A 49 0.69 13.76 -11.99
CA ARG A 49 1.23 14.90 -11.22
C ARG A 49 0.66 14.87 -9.81
N TYR A 50 1.53 14.81 -8.80
CA TYR A 50 1.12 14.81 -7.39
C TYR A 50 0.19 15.99 -7.02
N THR A 51 0.43 17.17 -7.60
CA THR A 51 -0.39 18.37 -7.39
C THR A 51 -1.81 18.26 -7.94
N GLY A 52 -2.05 17.31 -8.86
CA GLY A 52 -3.37 16.97 -9.39
C GLY A 52 -4.11 15.91 -8.56
N LEU A 53 -3.52 15.38 -7.48
CA LEU A 53 -4.19 14.45 -6.57
C LEU A 53 -4.98 15.23 -5.52
N HIS A 54 -6.31 15.11 -5.57
CA HIS A 54 -7.20 16.01 -4.84
C HIS A 54 -7.77 15.39 -3.57
N ASN A 55 -7.77 14.07 -3.44
CA ASN A 55 -8.26 13.39 -2.24
C ASN A 55 -7.18 12.54 -1.54
N GLU A 56 -7.50 12.13 -0.31
CA GLU A 56 -6.59 11.35 0.54
C GLU A 56 -6.33 9.95 -0.02
N SER A 57 -7.31 9.33 -0.68
CA SER A 57 -7.18 7.98 -1.26
C SER A 57 -6.15 7.97 -2.39
N GLU A 58 -6.25 8.90 -3.32
CA GLU A 58 -5.32 9.07 -4.43
C GLU A 58 -3.89 9.31 -3.92
N ARG A 59 -3.74 10.19 -2.92
CA ARG A 59 -2.42 10.50 -2.35
C ARG A 59 -1.84 9.31 -1.61
N ALA A 60 -2.65 8.60 -0.82
CA ALA A 60 -2.23 7.40 -0.10
C ALA A 60 -1.75 6.31 -1.06
N LEU A 61 -2.53 6.01 -2.10
CA LEU A 61 -2.20 4.97 -3.07
C LEU A 61 -1.00 5.38 -3.95
N PHE A 62 -0.94 6.62 -4.43
CA PHE A 62 0.23 7.11 -5.17
C PHE A 62 1.52 7.05 -4.34
N ASN A 63 1.46 7.46 -3.08
CA ASN A 63 2.61 7.40 -2.17
C ASN A 63 3.09 5.96 -1.95
N LEU A 64 2.15 5.01 -1.82
CA LEU A 64 2.47 3.59 -1.74
C LEU A 64 3.12 3.12 -3.05
N ILE A 65 2.50 3.34 -4.20
CA ILE A 65 3.01 3.00 -5.54
C ILE A 65 4.44 3.50 -5.75
N GLN A 66 4.71 4.77 -5.46
CA GLN A 66 6.06 5.34 -5.58
C GLN A 66 7.06 4.62 -4.68
N THR A 67 6.66 4.36 -3.43
CA THR A 67 7.51 3.60 -2.50
C THR A 67 7.79 2.19 -3.00
N ARG A 68 6.79 1.51 -3.59
CA ARG A 68 6.94 0.18 -4.19
C ARG A 68 7.99 0.22 -5.31
N ILE A 69 7.85 1.18 -6.23
CA ILE A 69 8.75 1.38 -7.37
C ILE A 69 10.18 1.69 -6.90
N ASP A 70 10.33 2.64 -5.99
CA ASP A 70 11.63 3.02 -5.44
C ASP A 70 12.33 1.83 -4.76
N CYS A 71 11.57 1.02 -4.02
CA CYS A 71 12.10 -0.18 -3.39
C CYS A 71 12.53 -1.25 -4.41
N ILE A 72 11.80 -1.41 -5.51
CA ILE A 72 12.17 -2.34 -6.59
C ILE A 72 13.44 -1.85 -7.31
N ASP A 73 13.58 -0.54 -7.48
CA ASP A 73 14.75 0.08 -8.13
C ASP A 73 15.99 0.20 -7.24
N GLY A 74 15.90 -0.18 -5.97
CA GLY A 74 16.99 0.06 -5.01
C GLY A 74 17.17 1.52 -4.62
N LYS A 75 16.27 2.43 -5.02
CA LYS A 75 16.30 3.89 -4.77
C LYS A 75 15.63 4.25 -3.45
N MET A 76 16.07 3.59 -2.40
CA MET A 76 15.33 3.50 -1.14
C MET A 76 15.01 4.88 -0.55
N PRO A 77 13.74 5.15 -0.19
CA PRO A 77 13.35 6.46 0.33
C PRO A 77 14.11 6.78 1.62
N VAL A 78 14.61 8.02 1.71
CA VAL A 78 15.28 8.51 2.93
C VAL A 78 14.29 8.59 4.11
N SER A 79 13.00 8.81 3.82
CA SER A 79 11.93 9.02 4.81
C SER A 79 10.72 8.11 4.58
N ASP A 80 10.06 7.74 5.68
CA ASP A 80 8.79 6.98 5.69
C ASP A 80 7.54 7.88 5.72
N ALA A 81 7.71 9.20 5.59
CA ALA A 81 6.62 10.17 5.71
C ALA A 81 5.45 9.90 4.74
N SER A 82 5.76 9.51 3.51
CA SER A 82 4.75 9.16 2.49
C SER A 82 3.96 7.91 2.87
N LEU A 83 4.62 6.90 3.47
CA LEU A 83 3.95 5.69 3.97
C LEU A 83 3.09 5.97 5.20
N LYS A 84 3.47 6.91 6.08
CA LYS A 84 2.65 7.28 7.25
C LYS A 84 1.26 7.76 6.85
N GLN A 85 1.15 8.54 5.77
CA GLN A 85 -0.15 8.97 5.25
C GLN A 85 -0.97 7.77 4.76
N GLY A 86 -0.35 6.85 4.04
CA GLY A 86 -0.98 5.60 3.60
C GLY A 86 -1.48 4.76 4.78
N ILE A 87 -0.64 4.55 5.81
CA ILE A 87 -1.01 3.79 7.01
C ILE A 87 -2.25 4.37 7.68
N ILE A 88 -2.31 5.70 7.86
CA ILE A 88 -3.47 6.37 8.47
C ILE A 88 -4.72 6.14 7.62
N PHE A 89 -4.62 6.38 6.31
CA PHE A 89 -5.74 6.26 5.38
C PHE A 89 -6.27 4.82 5.30
N PHE A 90 -5.40 3.83 4.99
CA PHE A 90 -5.80 2.44 4.84
C PHE A 90 -6.26 1.79 6.15
N THR A 91 -5.78 2.27 7.31
CA THR A 91 -6.34 1.86 8.61
C THR A 91 -7.79 2.30 8.76
N LYS A 92 -8.10 3.56 8.42
CA LYS A 92 -9.46 4.12 8.51
C LYS A 92 -10.42 3.39 7.57
N GLU A 93 -9.99 3.11 6.34
CA GLU A 93 -10.80 2.44 5.32
C GLU A 93 -10.84 0.91 5.49
N LYS A 94 -10.08 0.34 6.44
CA LYS A 94 -9.93 -1.11 6.65
C LYS A 94 -9.45 -1.84 5.39
N ASP A 95 -8.63 -1.17 4.60
CA ASP A 95 -7.97 -1.75 3.44
C ASP A 95 -6.73 -2.53 3.89
N TYR A 96 -6.97 -3.78 4.29
CA TYR A 96 -5.93 -4.60 4.90
C TYR A 96 -4.82 -5.00 3.92
N VAL A 97 -5.09 -5.03 2.60
CA VAL A 97 -4.08 -5.35 1.58
C VAL A 97 -3.07 -4.21 1.47
N HIS A 98 -3.53 -2.99 1.17
CA HIS A 98 -2.63 -1.84 1.07
C HIS A 98 -2.00 -1.48 2.42
N LEU A 99 -2.71 -1.68 3.53
CA LEU A 99 -2.15 -1.47 4.86
C LEU A 99 -1.01 -2.45 5.18
N ALA A 100 -1.16 -3.73 4.81
CA ALA A 100 -0.09 -4.72 4.93
C ALA A 100 1.12 -4.30 4.10
N ASP A 101 0.91 -3.84 2.87
CA ASP A 101 1.97 -3.37 2.00
C ASP A 101 2.69 -2.13 2.55
N CYS A 102 1.97 -1.15 3.10
CA CYS A 102 2.59 -0.01 3.76
C CYS A 102 3.55 -0.44 4.89
N TYR A 103 3.12 -1.38 5.74
CA TYR A 103 3.97 -1.90 6.81
C TYR A 103 5.15 -2.74 6.28
N TYR A 104 4.93 -3.53 5.22
CA TYR A 104 5.98 -4.31 4.56
C TYR A 104 7.11 -3.41 4.05
N TYR A 105 6.77 -2.33 3.33
CA TYR A 105 7.76 -1.42 2.79
C TYR A 105 8.40 -0.55 3.88
N LYS A 106 7.64 -0.13 4.90
CA LYS A 106 8.20 0.55 6.08
C LYS A 106 9.25 -0.31 6.78
N GLY A 107 8.94 -1.59 7.01
CA GLY A 107 9.90 -2.54 7.57
C GLY A 107 11.12 -2.73 6.68
N THR A 108 10.93 -2.82 5.36
CA THR A 108 12.03 -2.96 4.40
C THR A 108 13.01 -1.79 4.45
N ILE A 109 12.50 -0.57 4.49
CA ILE A 109 13.30 0.66 4.60
C ILE A 109 14.09 0.66 5.91
N GLU A 110 13.45 0.32 7.03
CA GLU A 110 14.12 0.24 8.34
C GLU A 110 15.20 -0.85 8.38
N PHE A 111 14.97 -1.99 7.73
CA PHE A 111 15.94 -3.08 7.69
C PHE A 111 17.22 -2.65 6.99
N GLN A 112 17.10 -1.94 5.87
CA GLN A 112 18.25 -1.43 5.12
C GLN A 112 19.00 -0.33 5.84
N LYS A 113 18.30 0.48 6.65
CA LYS A 113 18.93 1.43 7.57
C LYS A 113 19.68 0.75 8.73
N GLY A 114 19.60 -0.58 8.84
CA GLY A 114 20.20 -1.34 9.94
C GLY A 114 19.33 -1.40 11.20
N ASN A 115 18.13 -0.82 11.19
CA ASN A 115 17.22 -0.76 12.32
C ASN A 115 16.43 -2.07 12.48
N ARG A 116 17.13 -3.19 12.74
CA ARG A 116 16.57 -4.54 12.73
C ARG A 116 15.29 -4.69 13.55
N ARG A 117 15.29 -4.23 14.81
CA ARG A 117 14.11 -4.31 15.70
C ARG A 117 12.89 -3.59 15.12
N SER A 118 13.09 -2.38 14.59
CA SER A 118 12.01 -1.58 13.98
C SER A 118 11.46 -2.30 12.74
N ALA A 119 12.37 -2.81 11.90
CA ALA A 119 12.02 -3.56 10.70
C ALA A 119 11.16 -4.80 10.99
N PHE A 120 11.58 -5.64 11.94
CA PHE A 120 10.82 -6.83 12.32
C PHE A 120 9.47 -6.49 12.95
N LEU A 121 9.39 -5.43 13.76
CA LEU A 121 8.13 -4.98 14.33
C LEU A 121 7.13 -4.54 13.25
N ASP A 122 7.59 -3.76 12.27
CA ASP A 122 6.71 -3.34 11.18
C ASP A 122 6.36 -4.52 10.25
N MET A 123 7.27 -5.46 10.01
CA MET A 123 6.95 -6.68 9.26
C MET A 123 5.91 -7.56 9.97
N LYS A 124 5.93 -7.62 11.31
CA LYS A 124 4.88 -8.30 12.09
C LYS A 124 3.53 -7.60 12.00
N LYS A 125 3.49 -6.27 11.93
CA LYS A 125 2.24 -5.55 11.63
C LYS A 125 1.74 -5.86 10.22
N ALA A 126 2.64 -5.97 9.24
CA ALA A 126 2.28 -6.37 7.88
C ALA A 126 1.64 -7.77 7.87
N GLU A 127 2.27 -8.74 8.55
CA GLU A 127 1.74 -10.10 8.71
C GLU A 127 0.35 -10.10 9.37
N GLU A 128 0.16 -9.31 10.44
CA GLU A 128 -1.12 -9.19 11.12
C GLU A 128 -2.21 -8.66 10.18
N GLN A 129 -1.93 -7.63 9.37
CA GLN A 129 -2.92 -7.10 8.43
C GLN A 129 -3.18 -8.08 7.28
N ALA A 130 -2.14 -8.69 6.73
CA ALA A 130 -2.27 -9.71 5.68
C ALA A 130 -3.13 -10.90 6.12
N SER A 131 -3.05 -11.29 7.40
CA SER A 131 -3.87 -12.37 7.97
C SER A 131 -5.38 -12.11 7.89
N LYS A 132 -5.80 -10.84 7.79
CA LYS A 132 -7.19 -10.40 7.65
C LYS A 132 -7.69 -10.45 6.20
N THR A 133 -6.85 -10.85 5.27
CA THR A 133 -7.16 -10.93 3.82
C THR A 133 -7.10 -12.36 3.31
N ASN A 134 -7.65 -12.61 2.12
CA ASN A 134 -7.41 -13.84 1.36
C ASN A 134 -6.31 -13.67 0.30
N ASP A 135 -5.60 -12.55 0.31
CA ASP A 135 -4.54 -12.27 -0.66
C ASP A 135 -3.31 -13.13 -0.34
N LEU A 136 -3.02 -14.11 -1.20
CA LEU A 136 -1.87 -14.99 -1.03
C LEU A 136 -0.57 -14.33 -1.47
N THR A 137 -0.63 -13.36 -2.39
CA THR A 137 0.55 -12.66 -2.91
C THR A 137 1.23 -11.88 -1.79
N ILE A 138 0.47 -11.09 -1.02
CA ILE A 138 1.04 -10.32 0.10
C ILE A 138 1.53 -11.24 1.22
N LYS A 139 0.82 -12.34 1.50
CA LYS A 139 1.21 -13.32 2.52
C LYS A 139 2.53 -14.01 2.17
N HIS A 140 2.68 -14.49 0.93
CA HIS A 140 3.92 -15.11 0.47
C HIS A 140 5.07 -14.11 0.49
N LYS A 141 4.86 -12.90 -0.04
CA LYS A 141 5.86 -11.82 -0.04
C LYS A 141 6.37 -11.47 1.37
N ILE A 142 5.48 -11.38 2.36
CA ILE A 142 5.87 -11.14 3.77
C ILE A 142 6.66 -12.34 4.33
N CYS A 143 6.19 -13.56 4.08
CA CYS A 143 6.81 -14.78 4.59
C CYS A 143 8.24 -14.97 4.05
N GLU A 144 8.42 -14.84 2.73
CA GLU A 144 9.73 -14.90 2.07
C GLU A 144 10.68 -13.86 2.67
N ARG A 145 10.20 -12.62 2.84
CA ARG A 145 11.03 -11.55 3.39
C ARG A 145 11.47 -11.83 4.83
N LEU A 146 10.59 -12.35 5.68
CA LEU A 146 10.93 -12.73 7.06
C LEU A 146 11.94 -13.88 7.09
N LEU A 147 11.77 -14.88 6.23
CA LEU A 147 12.70 -16.00 6.10
C LEU A 147 14.10 -15.51 5.73
N ASP A 148 14.19 -14.68 4.69
CA ASP A 148 15.46 -14.08 4.22
C ASP A 148 16.16 -13.30 5.33
N TRP A 149 15.41 -12.49 6.09
CA TRP A 149 15.96 -11.68 7.16
C TRP A 149 16.44 -12.50 8.34
N ASN A 150 15.68 -13.52 8.76
CA ASN A 150 16.08 -14.41 9.85
C ASN A 150 17.35 -15.18 9.51
N ASN A 151 17.47 -15.66 8.27
CA ASN A 151 18.67 -16.31 7.76
C ASN A 151 19.87 -15.34 7.74
N SER A 152 19.65 -14.12 7.24
CA SER A 152 20.71 -13.10 7.12
C SER A 152 21.16 -12.51 8.46
N CYS A 153 20.29 -12.51 9.48
CA CYS A 153 20.59 -11.99 10.81
C CYS A 153 21.07 -13.08 11.79
N GLY A 154 21.18 -14.33 11.34
CA GLY A 154 21.76 -15.43 12.12
C GLY A 154 20.92 -15.92 13.30
N GLU A 155 19.59 -15.70 13.31
CA GLU A 155 18.76 -16.20 14.42
C GLU A 155 18.65 -17.74 14.43
N TYR A 156 18.90 -18.40 13.29
CA TYR A 156 18.97 -19.87 13.19
C TYR A 156 20.39 -20.44 13.36
N GLU A 157 21.41 -19.61 13.59
CA GLU A 157 22.79 -20.03 13.84
C GLU A 157 23.15 -20.06 15.34
N ARG A 158 22.18 -19.86 16.25
CA ARG A 158 22.42 -20.06 17.68
C ARG A 158 22.26 -21.56 18.02
N PRO A 159 23.35 -22.28 18.35
CA PRO A 159 23.29 -23.69 18.75
C PRO A 159 22.50 -23.91 20.05
#